data_AF-A0A7U3ZKY5-F1
#
_entry.id   AF-A0A7U3ZKY5-F1
#
_cell.length_a   1.000
_cell.length_b   1.000
_cell.length_c   1.000
_cell.angle_alpha   90.00
_cell.angle_beta   90.00
_cell.angle_gamma   90.00
#
_symmetry.space_group_name_H-M   'P 1'
#
loop_
_entity.id
_entity.type
_entity.pdbx_description
1 polymer ?
#
loop_
_entity_poly.entity_id
_entity_poly.type
_entity_poly.pdbx_seq_one_letter_code
_entity_poly.pdbx_strand_id
1 'polypeptide(L)'
;MTLNDFVSELKNWKLTTYKAINFAIGISALLMYELVGRPIYRPYIYNNKINDFHIADTLGNTLGTLPTLFFLIAILSNDTTKGNYLLKLGTFSVVVFELAHPLLGKPIDIWDIIATVMTGFISYFIYNRIFKTTNR
;
A
#
# COMPACT_ATOMS: atom_id res chain seq x y z
N MET A 1 -16.02 5.79 -9.33
CA MET A 1 -16.05 6.94 -8.40
C MET A 1 -16.00 8.19 -9.25
N THR A 2 -16.95 9.11 -9.09
CA THR A 2 -16.95 10.40 -9.79
C THR A 2 -16.21 11.46 -8.98
N LEU A 3 -15.86 12.58 -9.62
CA LEU A 3 -15.18 13.71 -8.96
C LEU A 3 -16.07 14.34 -7.87
N ASN A 4 -17.39 14.35 -8.09
CA ASN A 4 -18.37 14.81 -7.11
C ASN A 4 -18.45 13.89 -5.88
N ASP A 5 -18.36 12.57 -6.08
CA ASP A 5 -18.30 11.61 -4.97
C ASP A 5 -17.07 11.89 -4.09
N PHE A 6 -15.92 12.12 -4.73
CA PHE A 6 -14.67 12.42 -4.05
C PHE A 6 -14.74 13.67 -3.18
N VAL A 7 -15.23 14.78 -3.75
CA VAL A 7 -15.38 16.05 -3.00
C VAL A 7 -16.35 15.90 -1.83
N SER A 8 -17.46 15.16 -2.03
CA SER A 8 -18.43 14.87 -0.97
C SER A 8 -17.82 14.10 0.19
N GLU A 9 -16.96 13.12 -0.09
CA GLU A 9 -16.30 12.31 0.95
C GLU A 9 -15.30 13.12 1.77
N LEU A 10 -14.51 13.98 1.12
CA LEU A 10 -13.61 14.89 1.82
C LEU A 10 -14.37 15.87 2.71
N LYS A 11 -15.49 16.42 2.21
CA LYS A 11 -16.29 17.40 2.97
C LYS A 11 -16.95 16.78 4.20
N ASN A 12 -17.38 15.52 4.10
CA ASN A 12 -18.07 14.80 5.18
C ASN A 12 -17.13 13.89 5.98
N TRP A 13 -15.82 14.15 5.92
CA TRP A 13 -14.82 13.29 6.53
C TRP A 13 -14.97 13.25 8.05
N LYS A 14 -15.05 12.04 8.61
CA LYS A 14 -15.07 11.79 10.05
C LYS A 14 -14.24 10.55 10.36
N LEU A 15 -13.52 10.55 11.48
CA LEU A 15 -12.77 9.38 11.92
C LEU A 15 -13.73 8.29 12.44
N THR A 16 -14.07 7.35 11.57
CA THR A 16 -14.87 6.16 11.93
C THR A 16 -13.96 4.99 12.30
N THR A 17 -14.50 3.95 12.95
CA THR A 17 -13.76 2.70 13.23
C THR A 17 -13.18 2.09 11.95
N TYR A 18 -13.93 2.14 10.85
CA TYR A 18 -13.45 1.70 9.53
C TYR A 18 -12.17 2.45 9.12
N LYS A 19 -12.16 3.78 9.18
CA LYS A 19 -10.97 4.57 8.83
C LYS A 19 -9.83 4.39 9.84
N ALA A 20 -10.15 4.31 11.12
CA ALA A 20 -9.16 4.08 12.18
C ALA A 20 -8.42 2.74 11.98
N ILE A 21 -9.12 1.67 11.62
CA ILE A 21 -8.51 0.37 11.31
C ILE A 21 -7.58 0.50 10.09
N ASN A 22 -8.03 1.15 9.00
CA ASN A 22 -7.19 1.36 7.82
C ASN A 22 -5.94 2.20 8.16
N PHE A 23 -6.07 3.28 8.94
CA PHE A 23 -4.92 4.04 9.43
C PHE A 23 -3.97 3.19 10.28
N ALA A 24 -4.50 2.38 11.19
CA ALA A 24 -3.67 1.52 12.04
C ALA A 24 -2.84 0.53 11.22
N ILE A 25 -3.42 -0.08 10.18
CA ILE A 25 -2.70 -0.96 9.26
C ILE A 25 -1.59 -0.18 8.53
N GLY A 26 -1.91 0.98 7.96
CA GLY A 26 -0.93 1.79 7.26
C GLY A 26 0.20 2.28 8.16
N ILE A 27 -0.10 2.79 9.36
CA ILE A 27 0.90 3.22 10.34
C ILE A 27 1.78 2.04 10.74
N SER A 28 1.20 0.87 11.00
CA SER A 28 1.97 -0.32 11.40
C SER A 28 2.97 -0.73 10.30
N ALA A 29 2.56 -0.70 9.04
CA ALA A 29 3.42 -1.02 7.91
C ALA A 29 4.55 0.00 7.72
N LEU A 30 4.21 1.29 7.80
CA LEU A 30 5.18 2.38 7.72
C LEU A 30 6.22 2.29 8.85
N LEU A 31 5.78 2.07 10.09
CA LEU A 31 6.67 1.91 11.23
C LEU A 31 7.53 0.65 11.10
N MET A 32 6.97 -0.45 10.61
CA MET A 32 7.75 -1.67 10.34
C MET A 32 8.85 -1.40 9.31
N TYR A 33 8.55 -0.64 8.24
CA TYR A 33 9.56 -0.26 7.25
C TYR A 33 10.65 0.63 7.85
N GLU A 34 10.26 1.74 8.49
CA GLU A 34 11.21 2.76 8.94
C GLU A 34 12.01 2.34 10.18
N LEU A 35 11.44 1.53 11.08
CA LEU A 35 12.10 1.13 12.33
C LEU A 35 12.79 -0.23 12.26
N VAL A 36 12.36 -1.12 11.35
CA VAL A 36 12.89 -2.49 11.28
C VAL A 36 13.43 -2.80 9.89
N GLY A 37 12.62 -2.65 8.86
CA GLY A 37 12.97 -3.03 7.49
C GLY A 37 14.23 -2.35 6.99
N ARG A 38 14.22 -1.02 6.97
CA ARG A 38 15.30 -0.19 6.45
C ARG A 38 16.55 -0.12 7.35
N PRO A 39 16.45 0.07 8.68
CA PRO A 39 17.64 0.22 9.51
C PRO A 39 18.23 -1.10 10.04
N ILE A 40 17.45 -2.18 10.09
CA ILE A 40 17.88 -3.46 10.70
C ILE A 40 17.94 -4.57 9.66
N TYR A 41 16.80 -4.92 9.05
CA TYR A 41 16.69 -6.10 8.18
C TYR A 41 17.55 -5.97 6.92
N ARG A 42 17.35 -4.91 6.13
CA ARG A 42 18.09 -4.70 4.88
C ARG A 42 19.61 -4.66 5.08
N PRO A 43 20.16 -3.87 6.04
CA PRO A 43 21.59 -3.90 6.34
C PRO A 43 22.09 -5.28 6.80
N TYR A 44 21.30 -6.01 7.60
CA TYR A 44 21.66 -7.36 8.02
C TYR A 44 21.81 -8.32 6.84
N ILE A 45 20.85 -8.33 5.91
CA ILE A 45 20.91 -9.17 4.70
C ILE A 45 22.14 -8.83 3.86
N TYR A 46 22.38 -7.54 3.58
CA TYR A 46 23.50 -7.11 2.77
C TYR A 46 24.87 -7.39 3.42
N ASN A 47 25.02 -7.12 4.72
CA ASN A 47 26.27 -7.33 5.44
C ASN A 47 26.64 -8.81 5.56
N ASN A 48 25.64 -9.69 5.67
CA ASN A 48 25.84 -11.13 5.77
C ASN A 48 25.78 -11.85 4.42
N LYS A 49 25.59 -11.10 3.30
CA LYS A 49 25.46 -11.64 1.94
C LYS A 49 24.40 -12.76 1.84
N ILE A 50 23.31 -12.61 2.58
CA ILE A 50 22.21 -13.57 2.58
C ILE A 50 21.41 -13.36 1.30
N ASN A 51 21.12 -14.45 0.59
CA ASN A 51 20.16 -14.41 -0.51
C ASN A 51 18.75 -14.56 0.06
N ASP A 52 18.03 -13.45 0.20
CA ASP A 52 16.64 -13.41 0.65
C ASP A 52 15.63 -13.27 -0.50
N PHE A 53 16.04 -13.61 -1.73
CA PHE A 53 15.21 -13.52 -2.92
C PHE A 53 14.67 -12.11 -3.21
N HIS A 54 15.49 -11.08 -2.97
CA HIS A 54 15.21 -9.65 -3.21
C HIS A 54 14.16 -9.04 -2.26
N ILE A 55 13.85 -9.67 -1.13
CA ILE A 55 12.94 -9.11 -0.14
C ILE A 55 13.51 -7.80 0.41
N ALA A 56 14.79 -7.78 0.77
CA ALA A 56 15.47 -6.58 1.28
C ALA A 56 15.43 -5.43 0.27
N ASP A 57 15.63 -5.72 -1.01
CA ASP A 57 15.63 -4.73 -2.09
C ASP A 57 14.23 -4.12 -2.26
N THR A 58 13.21 -4.96 -2.25
CA THR A 58 11.81 -4.57 -2.52
C THR A 58 11.02 -4.13 -1.28
N LEU A 59 11.66 -3.98 -0.12
CA LEU A 59 10.99 -3.53 1.11
C LEU A 59 10.27 -2.19 0.94
N GLY A 60 10.84 -1.26 0.17
CA GLY A 60 10.22 0.04 -0.11
C GLY A 60 8.90 -0.12 -0.88
N ASN A 61 8.88 -0.98 -1.90
CA ASN A 61 7.69 -1.26 -2.69
C ASN A 61 6.68 -2.11 -1.94
N THR A 62 7.13 -2.99 -1.05
CA THR A 62 6.23 -3.81 -0.23
C THR A 62 5.61 -2.97 0.89
N LEU A 63 6.43 -2.51 1.83
CA LEU A 63 5.97 -1.81 3.02
C LEU A 63 5.75 -0.31 2.79
N GLY A 64 6.00 0.22 1.59
CA GLY A 64 5.58 1.57 1.16
C GLY A 64 4.30 1.57 0.33
N THR A 65 4.04 0.55 -0.50
CA THR A 65 2.74 0.44 -1.21
C THR A 65 1.62 0.15 -0.22
N LEU A 66 1.84 -0.74 0.74
CA LEU A 66 0.82 -1.10 1.73
C LEU A 66 0.27 0.12 2.50
N PRO A 67 1.08 0.99 3.15
CA PRO A 67 0.58 2.20 3.79
C PRO A 67 -0.03 3.18 2.80
N THR A 68 0.51 3.31 1.58
CA THR A 68 -0.08 4.16 0.54
C THR A 68 -1.53 3.77 0.28
N LEU A 69 -1.80 2.48 0.10
CA LEU A 69 -3.15 1.97 -0.16
C LEU A 69 -4.08 2.19 1.04
N PHE A 70 -3.65 1.81 2.24
CA PHE A 70 -4.50 1.89 3.42
C PHE A 70 -4.77 3.34 3.88
N PHE A 71 -3.81 4.26 3.70
CA PHE A 71 -4.05 5.69 3.91
C PHE A 71 -4.98 6.28 2.87
N LEU A 72 -4.82 5.93 1.60
CA LEU A 72 -5.73 6.38 0.55
C LEU A 72 -7.18 5.99 0.87
N ILE A 73 -7.40 4.74 1.30
CA ILE A 73 -8.71 4.25 1.72
C ILE A 73 -9.21 4.99 2.97
N ALA A 74 -8.37 5.16 3.99
CA ALA A 74 -8.76 5.82 5.23
C ALA A 74 -9.18 7.28 4.98
N ILE A 75 -8.49 7.97 4.07
CA ILE A 75 -8.80 9.36 3.72
C ILE A 75 -10.04 9.41 2.83
N LEU A 76 -10.12 8.58 1.79
CA LEU A 76 -11.04 8.78 0.66
C LEU A 76 -12.18 7.77 0.54
N SER A 77 -12.35 6.88 1.51
CA SER A 77 -13.44 5.90 1.50
C SER A 77 -14.27 5.97 2.76
N ASN A 78 -15.60 5.89 2.62
CA ASN A 78 -16.54 5.75 3.73
C ASN A 78 -17.21 4.36 3.78
N ASP A 79 -17.10 3.55 2.72
CA ASP A 79 -17.67 2.21 2.63
C ASP A 79 -16.70 1.19 2.02
N THR A 80 -17.06 -0.09 2.08
CA THR A 80 -16.18 -1.19 1.68
C THR A 80 -16.04 -1.36 0.16
N THR A 81 -17.06 -0.97 -0.59
CA THR A 81 -17.08 -1.10 -2.06
C THR A 81 -16.10 -0.11 -2.67
N LYS A 82 -16.09 1.13 -2.17
CA LYS A 82 -15.14 2.15 -2.59
C LYS A 82 -13.72 1.85 -2.16
N GLY A 83 -13.51 1.29 -0.96
CA GLY A 83 -12.18 0.90 -0.51
C GLY A 83 -11.56 -0.17 -1.43
N ASN A 84 -12.35 -1.16 -1.86
CA ASN A 84 -11.93 -2.14 -2.86
C ASN A 84 -11.57 -1.52 -4.22
N TYR A 85 -12.32 -0.50 -4.66
CA TYR A 85 -11.99 0.24 -5.88
C TYR A 85 -10.65 1.00 -5.73
N LEU A 86 -10.46 1.70 -4.61
CA LEU A 86 -9.23 2.43 -4.31
C LEU A 86 -8.01 1.53 -4.17
N LEU A 87 -8.16 0.30 -3.65
CA LEU A 87 -7.09 -0.70 -3.62
C LEU A 87 -6.58 -1.05 -5.02
N LYS A 88 -7.51 -1.36 -5.93
CA LYS A 88 -7.17 -1.73 -7.32
C LYS A 88 -6.55 -0.55 -8.05
N LEU A 89 -7.18 0.62 -7.96
CA LEU A 89 -6.69 1.84 -8.59
C LEU A 89 -5.32 2.25 -8.03
N GLY A 90 -5.18 2.28 -6.71
CA GLY A 90 -3.92 2.63 -6.04
C GLY A 90 -2.80 1.68 -6.40
N THR A 91 -3.05 0.36 -6.43
CA THR A 91 -2.04 -0.63 -6.84
C THR A 91 -1.60 -0.36 -8.28
N PHE A 92 -2.56 -0.17 -9.18
CA PHE A 92 -2.26 0.16 -10.58
C PHE A 92 -1.47 1.47 -10.70
N SER A 93 -1.84 2.51 -9.94
CA SER A 93 -1.13 3.79 -9.93
C SER A 93 0.33 3.65 -9.47
N VAL A 94 0.60 2.83 -8.46
CA VAL A 94 1.98 2.60 -8.00
C VAL A 94 2.78 1.80 -9.05
N VAL A 95 2.17 0.80 -9.70
CA VAL A 95 2.83 0.09 -10.81
C VAL A 95 3.17 1.03 -11.97
N VAL A 96 2.24 1.92 -12.35
CA VAL A 96 2.50 2.94 -13.38
C VAL A 96 3.61 3.90 -12.94
N PHE A 97 3.65 4.27 -11.67
CA PHE A 97 4.70 5.11 -11.11
C PHE A 97 6.08 4.43 -11.22
N GLU A 98 6.19 3.14 -10.90
CA GLU A 98 7.42 2.36 -11.08
C GLU A 98 7.86 2.27 -12.55
N LEU A 99 6.91 2.07 -13.47
CA LEU A 99 7.20 2.08 -14.91
C LEU A 99 7.64 3.46 -15.41
N ALA A 100 7.24 4.52 -14.71
CA ALA A 100 7.61 5.90 -15.02
C ALA A 100 8.95 6.33 -14.37
N HIS A 101 9.59 5.51 -13.52
CA HIS A 101 10.88 5.84 -12.91
C HIS A 101 12.00 6.27 -13.89
N PRO A 102 12.08 5.76 -15.14
CA PRO A 102 13.04 6.26 -16.13
C PRO A 102 12.93 7.76 -16.42
N LEU A 103 11.72 8.33 -16.32
CA LEU A 103 11.50 9.76 -16.49
C LEU A 103 12.16 10.59 -15.37
N LEU A 104 12.47 9.95 -14.24
CA LEU A 104 13.16 10.54 -13.08
C LEU A 104 14.64 10.12 -13.01
N GLY A 105 15.18 9.52 -14.08
CA GLY A 105 16.58 9.11 -14.17
C GLY A 105 16.92 7.82 -13.43
N LYS A 106 15.92 7.02 -13.03
CA LYS A 106 16.10 5.71 -12.39
C LYS A 106 15.69 4.57 -13.34
N PRO A 107 16.42 3.45 -13.41
CA PRO A 107 16.00 2.31 -14.22
C PRO A 107 14.71 1.70 -13.65
N ILE A 108 13.98 0.96 -14.50
CA ILE A 108 12.86 0.14 -14.06
C ILE A 108 13.43 -1.09 -13.33
N ASP A 109 12.98 -1.33 -12.10
CA ASP A 109 13.26 -2.55 -11.37
C ASP A 109 12.04 -3.49 -11.42
N ILE A 110 12.23 -4.66 -12.03
CA ILE A 110 11.17 -5.66 -12.19
C ILE A 110 10.74 -6.24 -10.83
N TRP A 111 11.66 -6.32 -9.86
CA TRP A 111 11.36 -6.84 -8.53
C TRP A 111 10.45 -5.89 -7.77
N ASP A 112 10.65 -4.58 -7.91
CA ASP A 112 9.78 -3.56 -7.31
C ASP A 112 8.36 -3.59 -7.89
N ILE A 113 8.23 -3.85 -9.20
CA ILE A 113 6.92 -4.07 -9.84
C ILE A 113 6.24 -5.33 -9.29
N ILE A 114 6.96 -6.45 -9.21
CA ILE A 114 6.43 -7.71 -8.67
C ILE A 114 5.99 -7.51 -7.21
N ALA A 115 6.81 -6.87 -6.39
CA ALA A 115 6.51 -6.58 -4.99
C ALA A 115 5.28 -5.68 -4.83
N THR A 116 5.13 -4.67 -5.69
CA THR A 116 3.97 -3.78 -5.72
C THR A 116 2.69 -4.56 -6.05
N VAL A 117 2.72 -5.40 -7.10
CA VAL A 117 1.56 -6.22 -7.50
C VAL A 117 1.18 -7.21 -6.40
N MET A 118 2.16 -7.92 -5.83
CA MET A 118 1.95 -8.86 -4.73
C MET A 118 1.38 -8.16 -3.49
N THR A 119 1.91 -6.98 -3.15
CA THR A 119 1.40 -6.16 -2.05
C THR A 119 -0.03 -5.72 -2.29
N GLY A 120 -0.39 -5.35 -3.51
CA GLY A 120 -1.77 -5.03 -3.88
C GLY A 120 -2.71 -6.22 -3.65
N PHE A 121 -2.32 -7.43 -4.08
CA PHE A 121 -3.08 -8.65 -3.84
C PHE A 121 -3.22 -8.97 -2.34
N ILE A 122 -2.13 -8.89 -1.59
CA ILE A 122 -2.13 -9.13 -0.13
C ILE A 122 -3.01 -8.10 0.58
N SER A 123 -2.89 -6.81 0.22
CA SER A 123 -3.70 -5.73 0.77
C SER A 123 -5.17 -5.94 0.49
N TYR A 124 -5.52 -6.34 -0.74
CA TYR A 124 -6.88 -6.71 -1.10
C TYR A 124 -7.42 -7.87 -0.26
N PHE A 125 -6.61 -8.92 -0.05
CA PHE A 125 -7.01 -10.04 0.79
C PHE A 125 -7.21 -9.64 2.25
N ILE A 126 -6.25 -8.95 2.86
CA ILE A 126 -6.32 -8.44 4.24
C ILE A 126 -7.58 -7.59 4.42
N TYR A 127 -7.79 -6.64 3.50
CA TYR A 127 -8.91 -5.73 3.54
C TYR A 127 -10.26 -6.47 3.52
N ASN A 128 -10.47 -7.40 2.59
CA ASN A 128 -11.74 -8.15 2.50
C ASN A 128 -11.92 -9.17 3.62
N ARG A 129 -10.86 -9.60 4.31
CA ARG A 129 -10.96 -10.47 5.49
C ARG A 129 -11.37 -9.69 6.74
N ILE A 130 -10.84 -8.48 6.91
CA ILE A 130 -11.18 -7.59 8.02
C ILE A 130 -12.59 -7.02 7.82
N PHE A 131 -12.81 -6.42 6.66
CA PHE A 131 -14.10 -5.89 6.26
C PHE A 131 -14.78 -6.92 5.38
N LYS A 132 -15.25 -8.02 5.99
CA LYS A 132 -16.10 -9.00 5.30
C LYS A 132 -17.12 -8.22 4.49
N THR A 133 -17.08 -8.39 3.16
CA THR A 133 -18.08 -7.82 2.28
C THR A 133 -19.41 -8.32 2.81
N THR A 134 -20.15 -7.44 3.48
CA THR A 134 -21.50 -7.76 3.91
C THR A 134 -22.32 -7.68 2.64
N ASN A 135 -22.24 -8.74 1.83
CA ASN A 135 -23.21 -9.00 0.78
C ASN A 135 -24.51 -9.36 1.52
N ARG A 136 -25.25 -8.32 1.90
CA ARG A 136 -26.68 -8.39 2.14
C ARG A 136 -27.36 -7.66 1.00
#